data_AF-A0A358U875-F1
#
_entry.id   AF-A0A358U875-F1
#
_cell.length_a   1.000
_cell.length_b   1.000
_cell.length_c   1.000
_cell.angle_alpha   90.00
_cell.angle_beta   90.00
_cell.angle_gamma   90.00
#
_symmetry.space_group_name_H-M   'P 1'
#
loop_
_entity.id
_entity.type
_entity.pdbx_description
1 polymer ?
#
loop_
_entity_poly.entity_id
_entity_poly.type
_entity_poly.pdbx_seq_one_letter_code
_entity_poly.pdbx_strand_id
1 'polypeptide(L)'
;MIEDDESGIKVAERIIDFEGQSKVGRVNANQDNADQGLAKLVLSLVELLRRVMEHEALRRIDGGTLTEGEIEEMGETFLKLENKMIEMREIFGLKEEDLNLDLGPLGKLM
;
A
#
# COMPACT_ATOMS: atom_id res chain seq x y z
N MET A 1 -28.19 -48.40 -4.48
CA MET A 1 -27.21 -47.73 -5.34
C MET A 1 -27.51 -46.25 -5.26
N ILE A 2 -27.09 -45.63 -4.16
CA ILE A 2 -27.12 -44.19 -3.96
C ILE A 2 -25.63 -43.87 -4.01
N GLU A 3 -25.17 -43.39 -5.16
CA GLU A 3 -23.78 -42.95 -5.31
C GLU A 3 -23.60 -41.74 -4.41
N ASP A 4 -22.64 -41.86 -3.50
CA ASP A 4 -22.24 -40.83 -2.56
C ASP A 4 -21.92 -39.54 -3.35
N ASP A 5 -22.72 -38.51 -3.12
CA ASP A 5 -22.53 -37.17 -3.67
C ASP A 5 -21.37 -36.44 -2.94
N GLU A 6 -20.17 -37.02 -3.05
CA GLU A 6 -18.91 -36.35 -2.67
C GLU A 6 -18.63 -35.13 -3.57
N SER A 7 -19.34 -35.02 -4.70
CA SER A 7 -19.18 -33.94 -5.68
C SER A 7 -19.73 -32.61 -5.18
N GLY A 8 -20.92 -32.62 -4.55
CA GLY A 8 -21.54 -31.42 -3.98
C GLY A 8 -20.78 -30.88 -2.77
N ILE A 9 -20.25 -31.77 -1.92
CA ILE A 9 -19.48 -31.40 -0.72
C ILE A 9 -18.15 -30.74 -1.11
N LYS A 10 -17.47 -31.25 -2.13
CA LYS A 10 -16.19 -30.69 -2.62
C LYS A 10 -16.35 -29.35 -3.34
N VAL A 11 -17.52 -29.12 -3.95
CA VAL A 11 -17.90 -27.81 -4.52
C VAL A 11 -18.21 -26.82 -3.40
N ALA A 12 -18.92 -27.24 -2.34
CA ALA A 12 -19.17 -26.40 -1.18
C ALA A 12 -17.87 -26.04 -0.43
N GLU A 13 -16.94 -26.99 -0.24
CA GLU A 13 -15.61 -26.71 0.31
C GLU A 13 -14.82 -25.71 -0.54
N ARG A 14 -14.84 -25.84 -1.88
CA ARG A 14 -14.18 -24.87 -2.77
C ARG A 14 -14.80 -23.48 -2.74
N ILE A 15 -16.12 -23.38 -2.53
CA ILE A 15 -16.81 -22.08 -2.41
C ILE A 15 -16.47 -21.43 -1.07
N ILE A 16 -16.42 -22.21 0.01
CA ILE A 16 -16.02 -21.74 1.35
C ILE A 16 -14.54 -21.30 1.36
N ASP A 17 -13.65 -22.03 0.67
CA ASP A 17 -12.25 -21.63 0.49
C ASP A 17 -12.09 -20.35 -0.35
N PHE A 18 -12.98 -20.13 -1.34
CA PHE A 18 -12.98 -18.91 -2.16
C PHE A 18 -13.45 -17.68 -1.36
N GLU A 19 -14.43 -17.85 -0.47
CA GLU A 19 -14.83 -16.80 0.48
C GLU A 19 -13.75 -16.55 1.54
N GLY A 20 -13.02 -17.60 1.98
CA GLY A 20 -11.90 -17.50 2.90
C GLY A 20 -10.67 -16.75 2.33
N GLN A 21 -10.43 -16.87 1.02
CA GLN A 21 -9.40 -16.11 0.30
C GLN A 21 -9.84 -14.69 -0.08
N SER A 22 -11.13 -14.38 0.05
CA SER A 22 -11.69 -13.05 -0.21
C SER A 22 -11.58 -12.09 0.99
N LYS A 23 -10.71 -12.39 1.97
CA LYS A 23 -10.01 -11.35 2.73
C LYS A 23 -9.02 -10.62 1.81
N VAL A 24 -9.55 -10.09 0.70
CA VAL A 24 -8.97 -9.01 -0.07
C VAL A 24 -8.46 -8.00 0.94
N GLY A 25 -7.26 -7.48 0.75
CA GLY A 25 -6.69 -6.34 1.48
C GLY A 25 -7.50 -5.07 1.25
N ARG A 26 -8.83 -5.14 1.41
CA ARG A 26 -9.71 -4.01 1.55
C ARG A 26 -9.11 -3.21 2.69
N VAL A 27 -8.85 -1.94 2.42
CA VAL A 27 -8.80 -0.93 3.48
C VAL A 27 -10.04 -1.20 4.32
N ASN A 28 -9.85 -1.82 5.48
CA ASN A 28 -10.94 -2.31 6.32
C ASN A 28 -11.49 -1.08 7.04
N ALA A 29 -12.19 -0.24 6.30
CA ALA A 29 -12.95 0.90 6.78
C ALA A 29 -14.27 0.36 7.35
N ASN A 30 -14.17 -0.44 8.41
CA ASN A 30 -15.33 -0.66 9.26
C ASN A 30 -15.75 0.71 9.80
N GLN A 31 -17.05 0.85 10.07
CA GLN A 31 -17.65 2.14 10.42
C GLN A 31 -17.01 2.76 11.69
N ASP A 32 -16.40 1.94 12.54
CA ASP A 32 -15.72 2.34 13.78
C ASP A 32 -14.26 2.80 13.58
N ASN A 33 -13.65 2.60 12.40
CA ASN A 33 -12.24 2.91 12.13
C ASN A 33 -11.97 3.47 10.71
N ALA A 34 -12.97 4.08 10.08
CA ALA A 34 -12.87 4.65 8.74
C ALA A 34 -11.73 5.67 8.60
N ASP A 35 -11.46 6.48 9.63
CA ASP A 35 -10.40 7.48 9.64
C ASP A 35 -9.01 6.84 9.52
N GLN A 36 -8.77 5.74 10.24
CA GLN A 36 -7.50 5.01 10.18
C GLN A 36 -7.31 4.32 8.82
N GLY A 37 -8.39 3.75 8.27
CA GLY A 37 -8.39 3.17 6.93
C GLY A 37 -8.08 4.21 5.84
N LEU A 38 -8.72 5.38 5.91
CA LEU A 38 -8.49 6.48 4.97
C LEU A 38 -7.06 7.02 5.11
N ALA A 39 -6.57 7.22 6.34
CA ALA A 39 -5.21 7.64 6.60
C ALA A 39 -4.19 6.67 5.99
N LYS A 40 -4.40 5.36 6.19
CA LYS A 40 -3.58 4.31 5.57
C LYS A 40 -3.54 4.45 4.05
N LEU A 41 -4.70 4.59 3.40
CA LEU A 41 -4.79 4.73 1.95
C LEU A 41 -4.06 5.98 1.44
N VAL A 42 -4.29 7.14 2.08
CA VAL A 42 -3.66 8.40 1.67
C VAL A 42 -2.16 8.34 1.88
N LEU A 43 -1.69 7.84 3.04
CA LEU A 43 -0.26 7.71 3.32
C LEU A 43 0.42 6.71 2.38
N SER A 44 -0.24 5.59 2.03
CA SER A 44 0.25 4.66 1.01
C SER A 44 0.39 5.33 -0.35
N LEU A 45 -0.57 6.16 -0.75
CA LEU A 45 -0.53 6.89 -2.02
C LEU A 45 0.59 7.93 -2.03
N VAL A 46 0.75 8.70 -0.95
CA VAL A 46 1.82 9.68 -0.82
C VAL A 46 3.19 9.00 -0.87
N GLU A 47 3.36 7.86 -0.19
CA GLU A 47 4.59 7.07 -0.21
C GLU A 47 4.92 6.53 -1.62
N LEU A 48 3.90 6.07 -2.35
CA LEU A 48 4.08 5.68 -3.76
C LEU A 48 4.60 6.86 -4.59
N LEU A 49 3.96 8.03 -4.47
CA LEU A 49 4.37 9.22 -5.20
C LEU A 49 5.80 9.64 -4.82
N ARG A 50 6.16 9.57 -3.55
CA ARG A 50 7.54 9.84 -3.07
C ARG A 50 8.55 8.95 -3.78
N ARG A 51 8.30 7.64 -3.87
CA ARG A 51 9.20 6.68 -4.55
C ARG A 51 9.36 6.98 -6.04
N VAL A 52 8.26 7.34 -6.71
CA VAL A 52 8.29 7.73 -8.12
C VAL A 52 9.13 8.99 -8.30
N MET A 53 8.94 9.99 -7.44
CA MET A 53 9.72 11.22 -7.47
C MET A 53 11.20 10.97 -7.17
N GLU A 54 11.53 10.08 -6.22
CA GLU A 54 12.90 9.68 -5.90
C GLU A 54 13.58 9.00 -7.10
N HIS A 55 12.87 8.11 -7.79
CA HIS A 55 13.38 7.48 -9.01
C HIS A 55 13.64 8.50 -10.13
N GLU A 56 12.72 9.44 -10.34
CA GLU A 56 12.88 10.53 -11.30
C GLU A 56 14.07 11.43 -10.93
N ALA A 57 14.21 11.76 -9.64
CA ALA A 57 15.31 12.56 -9.12
C ALA A 57 16.67 11.94 -9.45
N LEU A 58 16.83 10.65 -9.16
CA LEU A 58 18.04 9.90 -9.50
C LEU A 58 18.32 9.95 -11.01
N ARG A 59 17.30 9.70 -11.84
CA ARG A 59 17.46 9.77 -13.30
C ARG A 59 17.91 11.15 -13.78
N ARG A 60 17.42 12.23 -13.16
CA ARG A 60 17.79 13.61 -13.52
C ARG A 60 19.20 13.98 -13.08
N ILE A 61 19.61 13.50 -11.90
CA ILE A 61 20.98 13.62 -11.39
C ILE A 61 21.96 12.91 -12.33
N ASP A 62 21.70 11.65 -12.65
CA ASP A 62 22.53 10.85 -13.57
C ASP A 62 22.58 11.46 -14.97
N GLY A 63 21.47 12.06 -15.42
CA GLY A 63 21.37 12.78 -16.68
C GLY A 63 22.01 14.17 -16.69
N GLY A 64 22.52 14.67 -15.55
CA GLY A 64 23.13 15.99 -15.43
C GLY A 64 22.15 17.14 -15.72
N THR A 65 20.85 16.92 -15.52
CA THR A 65 19.79 17.89 -15.81
C THR A 65 19.43 18.79 -14.63
N LEU A 66 20.10 18.59 -13.49
CA LEU A 66 19.97 19.39 -12.27
C LEU A 66 21.34 19.94 -11.86
N THR A 67 21.35 21.18 -11.37
CA THR A 67 22.50 21.80 -10.72
C THR A 67 22.70 21.28 -9.29
N GLU A 68 23.89 21.44 -8.72
CA GLU A 68 24.17 21.01 -7.33
C GLU A 68 23.20 21.62 -6.30
N GLY A 69 22.84 22.90 -6.46
CA GLY A 69 21.89 23.58 -5.57
C GLY A 69 20.46 23.01 -5.70
N GLU A 70 20.02 22.68 -6.91
CA GLU A 70 18.70 22.04 -7.12
C GLU A 70 18.66 20.63 -6.53
N ILE A 71 19.78 19.90 -6.58
CA ILE A 71 19.91 18.57 -5.94
C ILE A 71 19.78 18.71 -4.42
N GLU A 72 20.46 19.69 -3.82
CA GLU A 72 20.39 19.96 -2.39
C GLU A 72 18.98 20.35 -1.93
N GLU A 73 18.35 21.30 -2.62
CA GLU A 73 16.98 21.75 -2.31
C GLU A 73 15.95 20.62 -2.40
N MET A 74 16.08 19.77 -3.43
CA MET A 74 15.25 18.57 -3.59
C MET A 74 15.48 17.57 -2.46
N GLY A 75 16.74 17.32 -2.09
CA GLY A 75 17.10 16.45 -0.96
C GLY A 75 16.50 16.93 0.35
N GLU A 76 16.60 18.23 0.65
CA GLU A 76 15.95 18.81 1.83
C GLU A 76 14.42 18.63 1.82
N THR A 77 13.82 18.76 0.64
CA THR A 77 12.36 18.61 0.49
C THR A 77 11.93 17.18 0.77
N PHE A 78 12.67 16.18 0.26
CA PHE A 78 12.39 14.77 0.57
C PHE A 78 12.57 14.47 2.06
N LEU A 79 13.60 15.01 2.71
CA LEU A 79 13.80 14.83 4.15
C LEU A 79 12.63 15.42 4.97
N LYS A 80 12.16 16.63 4.60
CA LYS A 80 10.99 17.26 5.24
C LYS A 80 9.73 16.41 5.05
N LEU A 81 9.52 15.86 3.86
CA LEU A 81 8.40 14.96 3.58
C LEU A 81 8.47 13.67 4.40
N GLU A 82 9.64 13.04 4.47
CA GLU A 82 9.85 11.81 5.26
C GLU A 82 9.56 12.03 6.75
N ASN A 83 10.04 13.13 7.33
CA ASN A 83 9.72 13.51 8.70
C ASN A 83 8.21 13.69 8.91
N LYS A 84 7.52 14.32 7.94
CA LYS A 84 6.07 14.49 8.03
C LYS A 84 5.31 13.16 7.91
N MET A 85 5.83 12.23 7.11
CA MET A 85 5.30 10.88 6.99
C MET A 85 5.46 10.08 8.30
N ILE A 86 6.57 10.24 9.02
CA ILE A 86 6.77 9.65 10.36
C ILE A 86 5.72 10.18 11.32
N GLU A 87 5.60 11.51 11.44
CA GLU A 87 4.64 12.17 12.33
C GLU A 87 3.20 11.72 12.04
N MET A 88 2.80 11.67 10.77
CA MET A 88 1.45 11.24 10.38
C MET A 88 1.19 9.77 10.71
N ARG A 89 2.17 8.89 10.48
CA ARG A 89 2.06 7.49 10.86
C ARG A 89 1.84 7.32 12.36
N GLU A 90 2.59 8.06 13.19
CA GLU A 90 2.43 8.05 14.65
C GLU A 90 1.04 8.50 15.08
N ILE A 91 0.53 9.61 14.50
CA ILE A 91 -0.81 10.14 14.80
C ILE A 91 -1.91 9.10 14.52
N PHE A 92 -1.79 8.34 13.44
CA PHE A 92 -2.78 7.33 13.04
C PHE A 92 -2.48 5.92 13.56
N GLY A 93 -1.42 5.76 14.38
CA GLY A 93 -1.02 4.46 14.93
C GLY A 93 -0.63 3.44 13.86
N LEU A 94 -0.04 3.90 12.75
CA LEU A 94 0.39 3.10 11.62
C LEU A 94 1.90 2.88 11.66
N LYS A 95 2.35 1.74 11.17
CA LYS A 95 3.76 1.45 10.91
C LYS A 95 4.07 1.65 9.42
N GLU A 96 5.36 1.62 9.08
CA GLU A 96 5.78 1.65 7.67
C GLU A 96 5.23 0.47 6.87
N GLU A 97 5.30 -0.73 7.44
CA GLU A 97 4.80 -1.98 6.87
C GLU A 97 3.30 -1.95 6.57
N ASP A 98 2.55 -1.10 7.29
CA ASP A 98 1.13 -0.92 7.01
C ASP A 98 0.90 -0.20 5.66
N LEU A 99 1.83 0.65 5.21
CA LEU A 99 1.64 1.36 3.94
C LEU A 99 1.73 0.44 2.71
N ASN A 100 2.19 -0.80 2.89
CA ASN A 100 2.17 -1.80 1.84
C ASN A 100 0.76 -2.38 1.65
N LEU A 101 -0.02 -1.71 0.79
CA LEU A 101 -1.38 -2.12 0.49
C LEU A 101 -1.39 -3.30 -0.48
N ASP A 102 -2.13 -4.35 -0.14
CA ASP A 102 -2.43 -5.48 -1.01
C ASP A 102 -3.67 -5.18 -1.84
N LEU A 103 -3.49 -4.99 -3.15
CA LEU A 103 -4.56 -4.69 -4.09
C LEU A 103 -5.22 -5.96 -4.66
N GLY A 104 -4.91 -7.14 -4.11
CA GLY A 104 -5.41 -8.43 -4.57
C GLY A 104 -4.82 -8.81 -5.94
N PRO A 105 -5.62 -8.92 -7.01
CA PRO A 105 -5.13 -9.36 -8.32
C PRO A 105 -4.13 -8.41 -8.98
N LEU A 106 -4.06 -7.15 -8.52
CA LEU A 106 -3.08 -6.17 -8.98
C LEU A 106 -1.74 -6.27 -8.23
N GLY A 107 -1.64 -7.17 -7.24
CA GLY A 107 -0.45 -7.36 -6.43
C GLY A 107 -0.35 -6.37 -5.27
N LYS A 108 0.82 -6.35 -4.64
CA LYS A 108 1.14 -5.41 -3.55
C LYS A 108 1.76 -4.15 -4.13
N LEU A 109 1.44 -3.01 -3.51
CA LEU A 109 1.93 -1.70 -3.92
C LEU A 109 3.44 -1.51 -3.65
N MET A 110 4.00 -2.21 -2.65
CA MET A 110 5.38 -2.04 -2.20
C MET A 110 6.08 -3.35 -1.82
#